data_AF-W5KL87-F1
#
_entry.id   AF-W5KL87-F1
#
_cell.length_a   1.000
_cell.length_b   1.000
_cell.length_c   1.000
_cell.angle_alpha   90.00
_cell.angle_beta   90.00
_cell.angle_gamma   90.00
#
_symmetry.space_group_name_H-M   'P 1'
#
loop_
_entity.id
_entity.type
_entity.pdbx_description
1 polymer ?
#
loop_
_entity_poly.entity_id
_entity_poly.type
_entity_poly.pdbx_seq_one_letter_code
_entity_poly.pdbx_strand_id
1 'polypeptide(L)'
;MFVICYSCIKHISITVCYAVKEQGLQEQKKQQLMQECLHLRSRLEALQAECQKDKEEKIVLREQLWESREQLQQQAEFCTGLGAATCTLLWSASSKEEAVRDILADGKLEPFLSVAGQTLESFVKSLDEEEKPQQQHYNSHEHQFVLALAGVITNIAAVTSGRDFISNSAHILLDTLMQLLGLMKPGVFAKLKVWVNTHTHTHTLKHTLSIHSAEKFQLQIPNT
;
A
#
# COMPACT_ATOMS: atom_id res chain seq x y z
N MET A 1 81.76 7.78 -63.80
CA MET A 1 81.11 6.53 -63.34
C MET A 1 80.88 6.49 -61.82
N PHE A 2 81.86 6.85 -60.99
CA PHE A 2 81.72 6.86 -59.51
C PHE A 2 80.64 7.82 -58.95
N VAL A 3 80.39 8.97 -59.57
CA VAL A 3 79.41 9.97 -59.10
C VAL A 3 77.95 9.48 -59.22
N ILE A 4 77.65 8.69 -60.27
CA ILE A 4 76.31 8.11 -60.48
C ILE A 4 76.03 7.02 -59.43
N CYS A 5 77.04 6.23 -59.08
CA CYS A 5 76.95 5.21 -58.04
C CYS A 5 76.67 5.82 -56.65
N TYR A 6 77.34 6.94 -56.32
CA TYR A 6 77.16 7.60 -55.02
C TYR A 6 75.77 8.24 -54.85
N SER A 7 75.21 8.78 -55.94
CA SER A 7 73.87 9.38 -55.93
C SER A 7 72.78 8.32 -55.83
N CYS A 8 72.92 7.18 -56.51
CA CYS A 8 72.04 6.02 -56.36
C CYS A 8 72.08 5.45 -54.93
N ILE A 9 73.26 5.30 -54.34
CA ILE A 9 73.41 4.82 -52.96
C ILE A 9 72.72 5.76 -51.96
N LYS A 10 72.91 7.08 -52.11
CA LYS A 10 72.21 8.07 -51.26
C LYS A 10 70.69 7.98 -51.41
N HIS A 11 70.18 7.85 -52.63
CA HIS A 11 68.74 7.76 -52.87
C HIS A 11 68.16 6.48 -52.25
N ILE A 12 68.83 5.34 -52.41
CA ILE A 12 68.44 4.07 -51.80
C ILE A 12 68.46 4.18 -50.26
N SER A 13 69.50 4.75 -49.66
CA SER A 13 69.56 4.94 -48.21
C SER A 13 68.43 5.82 -47.69
N ILE A 14 68.08 6.90 -48.40
CA ILE A 14 66.98 7.79 -48.02
C ILE A 14 65.65 7.04 -48.09
N THR A 15 65.37 6.34 -49.20
CA THR A 15 64.14 5.56 -49.37
C THR A 15 63.99 4.48 -48.31
N VAL A 16 65.07 3.75 -48.00
CA VAL A 16 65.07 2.74 -46.92
C VAL A 16 64.82 3.39 -45.56
N CYS A 17 65.40 4.56 -45.29
CA CYS A 17 65.20 5.27 -44.03
C CYS A 17 63.74 5.74 -43.85
N TYR A 18 63.10 6.25 -44.91
CA TYR A 18 61.68 6.60 -44.90
C TYR A 18 60.78 5.37 -44.69
N ALA A 19 61.03 4.28 -45.41
CA ALA A 19 60.25 3.05 -45.28
C ALA A 19 60.33 2.44 -43.87
N VAL A 20 61.53 2.44 -43.26
CA VAL A 20 61.72 1.97 -41.87
C VAL A 20 60.99 2.87 -40.87
N LYS A 21 61.01 4.20 -41.08
CA LYS A 21 60.30 5.15 -40.21
C LYS A 21 58.78 4.98 -40.31
N GLU A 22 58.25 4.76 -41.51
CA GLU A 22 56.83 4.54 -41.76
C GLU A 22 56.35 3.21 -41.16
N GLN A 23 57.14 2.14 -41.30
CA GLN A 23 56.89 0.85 -40.63
C GLN A 23 56.89 0.98 -39.09
N GLY A 24 57.84 1.75 -38.52
CA GLY A 24 57.88 1.99 -37.08
C GLY A 24 56.62 2.71 -36.55
N LEU A 25 56.14 3.71 -37.29
CA LEU A 25 54.92 4.44 -36.94
C LEU A 25 53.67 3.55 -37.07
N GLN A 26 53.63 2.71 -38.10
CA GLN A 26 52.52 1.77 -38.33
C GLN A 26 52.46 0.67 -37.24
N GLU A 27 53.61 0.15 -36.82
CA GLU A 27 53.68 -0.84 -35.74
C GLU A 27 53.28 -0.22 -34.40
N GLN A 28 53.69 1.01 -34.12
CA GLN A 28 53.26 1.74 -32.92
C GLN A 28 51.73 1.96 -32.90
N LYS A 29 51.15 2.36 -34.03
CA LYS A 29 49.69 2.52 -34.17
C LYS A 29 48.95 1.19 -34.00
N LYS A 30 49.50 0.10 -34.55
CA LYS A 30 48.96 -1.25 -34.37
C LYS A 30 48.99 -1.69 -32.90
N GLN A 31 50.09 -1.41 -32.19
CA GLN A 31 50.21 -1.72 -30.76
C GLN A 31 49.22 -0.92 -29.91
N GLN A 32 49.03 0.38 -30.21
CA GLN A 32 48.01 1.21 -29.55
C GLN A 32 46.59 0.68 -29.76
N LEU A 33 46.21 0.38 -31.01
CA LEU A 33 44.91 -0.20 -31.31
C LEU A 33 44.70 -1.56 -30.62
N MET A 34 45.76 -2.37 -30.53
CA MET A 34 45.69 -3.65 -29.83
C MET A 34 45.46 -3.47 -28.32
N GLN A 35 46.13 -2.50 -27.69
CA GLN A 35 45.89 -2.15 -26.28
C GLN A 35 44.47 -1.63 -26.06
N GLU A 36 43.97 -0.75 -26.93
CA GLU A 36 42.59 -0.25 -26.86
C GLU A 36 41.56 -1.37 -27.01
N CYS A 37 41.75 -2.29 -27.96
CA CYS A 37 40.90 -3.47 -28.14
C CYS A 37 40.88 -4.34 -26.88
N LEU A 38 42.04 -4.58 -26.25
CA LEU A 38 42.13 -5.36 -25.01
C LEU A 38 41.42 -4.66 -23.84
N HIS A 39 41.62 -3.35 -23.69
CA HIS A 39 40.97 -2.56 -22.65
C HIS A 39 39.44 -2.54 -22.81
N LEU A 40 38.95 -2.29 -24.03
CA LEU A 40 37.52 -2.30 -24.33
C LEU A 40 36.90 -3.68 -24.10
N ARG A 41 37.61 -4.75 -24.48
CA ARG A 41 37.16 -6.12 -24.24
C ARG A 41 37.05 -6.42 -22.74
N SER A 42 38.07 -6.09 -21.95
CA SER A 42 38.03 -6.28 -20.50
C SER A 42 36.88 -5.51 -19.86
N ARG A 43 36.64 -4.27 -20.30
CA ARG A 43 35.52 -3.45 -19.81
C ARG A 43 34.16 -4.02 -20.20
N LEU A 44 34.03 -4.57 -21.40
CA LEU A 44 32.81 -5.25 -21.85
C LEU A 44 32.55 -6.50 -20.99
N GLU A 45 33.56 -7.32 -20.76
CA GLU A 45 33.47 -8.52 -19.92
C GLU A 45 33.06 -8.18 -18.48
N ALA A 46 33.62 -7.10 -17.90
CA ALA A 46 33.24 -6.61 -16.58
C ALA A 46 31.77 -6.15 -16.51
N LEU A 47 31.33 -5.33 -17.47
CA LEU A 47 29.94 -4.89 -17.54
C LEU A 47 28.96 -6.04 -17.79
N GLN A 48 29.38 -7.04 -18.56
CA GLN A 48 28.56 -8.24 -18.80
C GLN A 48 28.40 -9.08 -17.53
N ALA A 49 29.48 -9.22 -16.74
CA ALA A 49 29.42 -9.90 -15.44
C ALA A 49 28.52 -9.17 -14.44
N GLU A 50 28.62 -7.84 -14.36
CA GLU A 50 27.76 -7.01 -13.52
C GLU A 50 26.29 -7.11 -13.95
N CYS A 51 26.01 -7.00 -15.25
CA CYS A 51 24.65 -7.17 -15.78
C CYS A 51 24.06 -8.56 -15.49
N GLN A 52 24.88 -9.61 -15.50
CA GLN A 52 24.41 -10.96 -15.17
C GLN A 52 24.08 -11.09 -13.68
N LYS A 53 24.93 -10.54 -12.82
CA LYS A 53 24.69 -10.47 -11.38
C LYS A 53 23.41 -9.71 -11.05
N ASP A 54 23.21 -8.54 -11.65
CA ASP A 54 22.00 -7.72 -11.45
C ASP A 54 20.72 -8.46 -11.88
N LYS A 55 20.79 -9.26 -12.95
CA LYS A 55 19.65 -10.08 -13.40
C LYS A 55 19.32 -11.18 -12.40
N GLU A 56 20.33 -11.84 -11.86
CA GLU A 56 20.15 -12.88 -10.84
C GLU A 56 19.54 -12.29 -9.57
N GLU A 57 20.07 -11.17 -9.08
CA GLU A 57 19.51 -10.45 -7.92
C GLU A 57 18.07 -9.99 -8.18
N LYS A 58 17.76 -9.48 -9.38
CA LYS A 58 16.40 -9.07 -9.76
C LYS A 58 15.42 -10.25 -9.75
N ILE A 59 15.84 -11.45 -10.13
CA ILE A 59 14.99 -12.65 -10.09
C ILE A 59 14.67 -12.99 -8.63
N VAL A 60 15.69 -13.04 -7.76
CA VAL A 60 15.52 -13.32 -6.33
C VAL A 60 14.60 -12.29 -5.66
N LEU A 61 14.81 -11.00 -5.92
CA LEU A 61 13.96 -9.94 -5.34
C LEU A 61 12.51 -10.03 -5.83
N ARG A 62 12.28 -10.46 -7.07
CA ARG A 62 10.91 -10.65 -7.60
C ARG A 62 10.20 -11.82 -6.93
N GLU A 63 10.93 -12.90 -6.67
CA GLU A 63 10.40 -14.07 -5.96
C GLU A 63 10.04 -13.71 -4.52
N GLN A 64 10.93 -13.04 -3.79
CA GLN A 64 10.67 -12.56 -2.43
C GLN A 64 9.47 -11.59 -2.36
N LEU A 65 9.36 -10.68 -3.33
CA LEU A 65 8.21 -9.77 -3.41
C LEU A 65 6.91 -10.53 -3.64
N TRP A 66 6.94 -11.56 -4.49
CA TRP A 66 5.77 -12.39 -4.78
C TRP A 66 5.36 -13.21 -3.55
N GLU A 67 6.30 -13.86 -2.88
CA GLU A 67 6.04 -14.62 -1.63
C GLU A 67 5.47 -13.72 -0.53
N SER A 68 6.09 -12.55 -0.30
CA SER A 68 5.60 -11.59 0.70
C SER A 68 4.20 -11.07 0.38
N ARG A 69 3.92 -10.81 -0.91
CA ARG A 69 2.58 -10.41 -1.35
C ARG A 69 1.55 -11.50 -1.13
N GLU A 70 1.88 -12.75 -1.42
CA GLU A 70 0.99 -13.89 -1.21
C GLU A 70 0.68 -14.08 0.30
N GLN A 71 1.71 -14.00 1.14
CA GLN A 71 1.55 -14.07 2.60
C GLN A 71 0.64 -12.96 3.13
N LEU A 72 0.84 -11.71 2.68
CA LEU A 72 -0.01 -10.59 3.08
C LEU A 72 -1.47 -10.76 2.63
N GLN A 73 -1.68 -11.28 1.42
CA GLN A 73 -3.03 -11.55 0.91
C GLN A 73 -3.73 -12.62 1.75
N GLN A 74 -3.04 -13.73 2.05
CA GLN A 74 -3.57 -14.80 2.91
C GLN A 74 -3.88 -14.28 4.33
N GLN A 75 -3.01 -13.44 4.89
CA GLN A 75 -3.22 -12.83 6.20
C GLN A 75 -4.43 -11.89 6.19
N ALA A 76 -4.60 -11.09 5.15
CA ALA A 76 -5.76 -10.19 5.01
C ALA A 76 -7.08 -10.98 4.94
N GLU A 77 -7.12 -12.06 4.17
CA GLU A 77 -8.29 -12.95 4.08
C GLU A 77 -8.59 -13.64 5.42
N PHE A 78 -7.56 -14.17 6.08
CA PHE A 78 -7.70 -14.78 7.40
C PHE A 78 -8.21 -13.79 8.45
N CYS A 79 -7.60 -12.60 8.56
CA CYS A 79 -8.01 -11.57 9.50
C CYS A 79 -9.45 -11.10 9.25
N THR A 80 -9.84 -10.97 7.99
CA THR A 80 -11.21 -10.60 7.61
C THR A 80 -12.21 -11.70 7.97
N GLY A 81 -11.89 -12.97 7.70
CA GLY A 81 -12.73 -14.11 8.07
C GLY A 81 -12.88 -14.25 9.58
N LEU A 82 -11.77 -14.11 10.33
CA LEU A 82 -11.77 -14.11 11.79
C LEU A 82 -12.61 -12.94 12.34
N GLY A 83 -12.39 -11.73 11.82
CA GLY A 83 -13.15 -10.54 12.19
C GLY A 83 -14.66 -10.72 11.96
N ALA A 84 -15.05 -11.27 10.81
CA ALA A 84 -16.44 -11.56 10.48
C ALA A 84 -17.07 -12.53 11.49
N ALA A 85 -16.41 -13.65 11.76
CA ALA A 85 -16.92 -14.67 12.68
C ALA A 85 -17.03 -14.13 14.12
N THR A 86 -15.96 -13.52 14.63
CA THR A 86 -15.92 -13.00 16.00
C THR A 86 -16.89 -11.85 16.20
N CYS A 87 -16.96 -10.90 15.27
CA CYS A 87 -17.91 -9.78 15.39
C CYS A 87 -19.36 -10.22 15.22
N THR A 88 -19.65 -11.25 14.43
CA THR A 88 -21.01 -11.81 14.34
C THR A 88 -21.45 -12.41 15.68
N LEU A 89 -20.56 -13.16 16.34
CA LEU A 89 -20.83 -13.69 17.68
C LEU A 89 -20.98 -12.58 18.72
N LEU A 90 -20.08 -11.59 18.70
CA LEU A 90 -20.12 -10.46 19.62
C LEU A 90 -21.37 -9.59 19.40
N TRP A 91 -21.81 -9.45 18.16
CA TRP A 91 -23.04 -8.74 17.83
C TRP A 91 -24.25 -9.45 18.45
N SER A 92 -24.32 -10.77 18.32
CA SER A 92 -25.34 -11.58 18.99
C SER A 92 -25.25 -11.46 20.52
N ALA A 93 -24.06 -11.58 21.11
CA ALA A 93 -23.86 -11.51 22.56
C ALA A 93 -24.22 -10.13 23.15
N SER A 94 -23.81 -9.06 22.47
CA SER A 94 -24.07 -7.67 22.87
C SER A 94 -25.53 -7.24 22.76
N SER A 95 -26.41 -8.07 22.18
CA SER A 95 -27.86 -7.81 22.20
C SER A 95 -28.44 -7.78 23.62
N LYS A 96 -27.73 -8.36 24.60
CA LYS A 96 -28.09 -8.34 26.01
C LYS A 96 -27.41 -7.15 26.71
N GLU A 97 -28.20 -6.32 27.38
CA GLU A 97 -27.70 -5.14 28.09
C GLU A 97 -26.64 -5.48 29.16
N GLU A 98 -26.81 -6.60 29.85
CA GLU A 98 -25.84 -7.09 30.85
C GLU A 98 -24.47 -7.36 30.24
N ALA A 99 -24.42 -8.02 29.07
CA ALA A 99 -23.17 -8.28 28.37
C ALA A 99 -22.46 -6.97 27.97
N VAL A 100 -23.21 -5.94 27.57
CA VAL A 100 -22.63 -4.62 27.28
C VAL A 100 -22.05 -3.97 28.54
N ARG A 101 -22.72 -4.09 29.69
CA ARG A 101 -22.21 -3.58 30.97
C ARG A 101 -20.93 -4.30 31.40
N ASP A 102 -20.85 -5.61 31.21
CA ASP A 102 -19.64 -6.39 31.50
C ASP A 102 -18.47 -5.99 30.61
N ILE A 103 -18.71 -5.78 29.30
CA ILE A 103 -17.70 -5.30 28.35
C ILE A 103 -17.19 -3.90 28.75
N LEU A 104 -18.08 -3.01 29.19
CA LEU A 104 -17.70 -1.68 29.69
C LEU A 104 -16.84 -1.76 30.95
N ALA A 105 -17.19 -2.65 31.88
CA ALA A 105 -16.48 -2.82 33.14
C ALA A 105 -15.07 -3.43 32.98
N ASP A 106 -14.85 -4.26 31.95
CA ASP A 106 -13.55 -4.88 31.65
C ASP A 106 -12.51 -3.87 31.11
N GLY A 107 -12.93 -2.64 30.76
CA GLY A 107 -12.02 -1.56 30.33
C GLY A 107 -11.37 -1.75 28.96
N LYS A 108 -11.69 -2.84 28.23
CA LYS A 108 -11.14 -3.14 26.90
C LYS A 108 -11.94 -2.54 25.74
N LEU A 109 -12.98 -1.78 26.05
CA LEU A 109 -13.88 -1.24 25.03
C LEU A 109 -13.22 -0.15 24.17
N GLU A 110 -12.41 0.73 24.74
CA GLU A 110 -11.74 1.80 23.97
C GLU A 110 -10.79 1.25 22.89
N PRO A 111 -9.86 0.30 23.19
CA PRO A 111 -9.05 -0.34 22.17
C PRO A 111 -9.89 -1.01 21.06
N PHE A 112 -10.99 -1.68 21.44
CA PHE A 112 -11.90 -2.29 20.47
C PHE A 112 -12.53 -1.24 19.55
N LEU A 113 -13.06 -0.14 20.10
CA LEU A 113 -13.70 0.92 19.31
C LEU A 113 -12.69 1.66 18.42
N SER A 114 -11.43 1.80 18.85
CA SER A 114 -10.36 2.34 18.01
C SER A 114 -10.10 1.48 16.77
N VAL A 115 -9.91 0.17 16.96
CA VAL A 115 -9.74 -0.78 15.84
C VAL A 115 -10.99 -0.81 14.96
N ALA A 116 -12.18 -0.74 15.57
CA ALA A 116 -13.43 -0.70 14.85
C ALA A 116 -13.53 0.55 13.96
N GLY A 117 -13.17 1.72 14.49
CA GLY A 117 -13.14 2.97 13.75
C GLY A 117 -12.19 2.91 12.56
N GLN A 118 -10.96 2.41 12.75
CA GLN A 118 -9.97 2.27 11.67
C GLN A 118 -10.44 1.28 10.60
N THR A 119 -11.05 0.16 11.00
CA THR A 119 -11.59 -0.84 10.07
C THR A 119 -12.69 -0.22 9.20
N LEU A 120 -13.62 0.50 9.82
CA LEU A 120 -14.69 1.18 9.10
C LEU A 120 -14.14 2.28 8.17
N GLU A 121 -13.16 3.08 8.62
CA GLU A 121 -12.54 4.13 7.81
C GLU A 121 -11.80 3.55 6.60
N SER A 122 -11.03 2.47 6.80
CA SER A 122 -10.32 1.80 5.70
C SER A 122 -11.28 1.23 4.67
N PHE A 123 -12.39 0.65 5.11
CA PHE A 123 -13.44 0.14 4.22
C PHE A 123 -14.14 1.26 3.46
N VAL A 124 -14.36 2.43 4.07
CA VAL A 124 -14.90 3.60 3.36
C VAL A 124 -13.98 4.04 2.25
N LYS A 125 -12.68 4.13 2.53
CA LYS A 125 -11.68 4.57 1.54
C LYS A 125 -11.59 3.60 0.36
N SER A 126 -11.71 2.30 0.60
CA SER A 126 -11.70 1.32 -0.51
C SER A 126 -12.92 1.45 -1.43
N LEU A 127 -14.07 1.89 -0.91
CA LEU A 127 -15.27 2.12 -1.73
C LEU A 127 -15.18 3.34 -2.68
N ASP A 128 -14.41 4.36 -2.31
CA ASP A 128 -14.25 5.58 -3.12
C ASP A 128 -13.29 5.34 -4.31
N GLU A 129 -12.33 4.44 -4.14
CA GLU A 129 -11.36 4.04 -5.17
C GLU A 129 -11.95 3.06 -6.22
N GLU A 130 -13.06 2.37 -5.91
CA GLU A 130 -13.72 1.39 -6.78
C GLU A 130 -14.79 2.00 -7.72
N GLU A 131 -14.48 3.07 -8.47
CA GLU A 131 -15.36 3.56 -9.55
C GLU A 131 -15.44 2.64 -10.80
N LYS A 132 -14.89 1.42 -10.75
CA LYS A 132 -14.98 0.45 -11.87
C LYS A 132 -16.13 -0.55 -11.68
N PRO A 133 -16.89 -0.86 -12.76
CA PRO A 133 -18.05 -1.74 -12.70
C PRO A 133 -17.59 -3.20 -12.63
N GLN A 134 -17.12 -3.65 -11.47
CA GLN A 134 -16.87 -5.07 -11.22
C GLN A 134 -17.83 -5.55 -10.14
N GLN A 135 -18.79 -6.36 -10.62
CA GLN A 135 -19.76 -7.20 -9.92
C GLN A 135 -19.57 -7.26 -8.40
N GLN A 136 -20.42 -6.49 -7.72
CA GLN A 136 -20.57 -6.39 -6.28
C GLN A 136 -20.85 -7.78 -5.68
N HIS A 137 -19.79 -8.47 -5.24
CA HIS A 137 -19.92 -9.59 -4.32
C HIS A 137 -20.28 -9.04 -2.93
N TYR A 138 -21.54 -8.64 -2.76
CA TYR A 138 -22.17 -8.25 -1.48
C TYR A 138 -22.16 -9.34 -0.40
N ASN A 139 -21.46 -10.46 -0.64
CA ASN A 139 -21.32 -11.60 0.24
C ASN A 139 -19.84 -11.91 0.55
N SER A 140 -18.94 -10.94 0.41
CA SER A 140 -17.56 -11.11 0.87
C SER A 140 -17.51 -11.08 2.41
N HIS A 141 -16.53 -11.80 2.99
CA HIS A 141 -16.29 -11.78 4.44
C HIS A 141 -16.04 -10.36 4.96
N GLU A 142 -15.50 -9.46 4.13
CA GLU A 142 -15.26 -8.05 4.46
C GLU A 142 -16.56 -7.29 4.73
N HIS A 143 -17.56 -7.45 3.86
CA HIS A 143 -18.87 -6.84 4.06
C HIS A 143 -19.57 -7.40 5.30
N GLN A 144 -19.47 -8.71 5.52
CA GLN A 144 -20.03 -9.35 6.72
C GLN A 144 -19.34 -8.86 7.99
N PHE A 145 -18.01 -8.72 7.96
CA PHE A 145 -17.22 -8.18 9.07
C PHE A 145 -17.64 -6.75 9.40
N VAL A 146 -17.64 -5.86 8.41
CA VAL A 146 -18.03 -4.45 8.58
C VAL A 146 -19.47 -4.33 9.10
N LEU A 147 -20.40 -5.11 8.56
CA LEU A 147 -21.80 -5.12 9.00
C LEU A 147 -21.92 -5.60 10.44
N ALA A 148 -21.24 -6.70 10.78
CA ALA A 148 -21.30 -7.26 12.12
C ALA A 148 -20.67 -6.31 13.15
N LEU A 149 -19.55 -5.69 12.80
CA LEU A 149 -18.87 -4.70 13.61
C LEU A 149 -19.76 -3.47 13.88
N ALA A 150 -20.42 -2.94 12.85
CA ALA A 150 -21.40 -1.86 13.00
C ALA A 150 -22.60 -2.30 13.88
N GLY A 151 -23.01 -3.56 13.77
CA GLY A 151 -24.03 -4.17 14.62
C GLY A 151 -23.65 -4.19 16.11
N VAL A 152 -22.41 -4.58 16.43
CA VAL A 152 -21.86 -4.52 17.80
C VAL A 152 -21.93 -3.10 18.35
N ILE A 153 -21.40 -2.12 17.60
CA ILE A 153 -21.39 -0.71 18.01
C ILE A 153 -22.82 -0.20 18.27
N THR A 154 -23.76 -0.61 17.43
CA THR A 154 -25.17 -0.24 17.57
C THR A 154 -25.81 -0.80 18.83
N ASN A 155 -25.53 -2.06 19.16
CA ASN A 155 -25.99 -2.64 20.41
C ASN A 155 -25.38 -1.94 21.64
N ILE A 156 -24.09 -1.60 21.60
CA ILE A 156 -23.44 -0.85 22.69
C ILE A 156 -24.11 0.52 22.88
N ALA A 157 -24.35 1.24 21.79
CA ALA A 157 -25.04 2.53 21.83
C ALA A 157 -26.54 2.41 22.16
N ALA A 158 -27.14 1.23 22.11
CA ALA A 158 -28.50 1.04 22.61
C ALA A 158 -28.56 1.15 24.15
N VAL A 159 -27.45 0.88 24.84
CA VAL A 159 -27.32 0.92 26.30
C VAL A 159 -26.85 2.29 26.77
N THR A 160 -27.43 2.81 27.87
CA THR A 160 -27.14 4.17 28.35
C THR A 160 -25.67 4.38 28.72
N SER A 161 -25.10 3.49 29.53
CA SER A 161 -23.67 3.54 29.87
C SER A 161 -22.75 3.38 28.65
N GLY A 162 -23.19 2.61 27.63
CA GLY A 162 -22.46 2.46 26.38
C GLY A 162 -22.46 3.74 25.54
N ARG A 163 -23.57 4.47 25.48
CA ARG A 163 -23.63 5.79 24.82
C ARG A 163 -22.76 6.81 25.51
N ASP A 164 -22.84 6.88 26.84
CA ASP A 164 -22.06 7.84 27.62
C ASP A 164 -20.57 7.60 27.38
N PHE A 165 -20.15 6.34 27.31
CA PHE A 165 -18.78 5.98 26.95
C PHE A 165 -18.41 6.40 25.52
N ILE A 166 -19.23 6.04 24.52
CA ILE A 166 -18.96 6.39 23.11
C ILE A 166 -18.84 7.91 22.92
N SER A 167 -19.74 8.67 23.54
CA SER A 167 -19.77 10.13 23.45
C SER A 167 -18.53 10.80 24.07
N ASN A 168 -17.97 10.22 25.13
CA ASN A 168 -16.84 10.81 25.85
C ASN A 168 -15.46 10.29 25.41
N SER A 169 -15.41 9.10 24.79
CA SER A 169 -14.14 8.38 24.57
C SER A 169 -13.93 7.88 23.14
N ALA A 170 -14.93 7.90 22.27
CA ALA A 170 -14.84 7.30 20.92
C ALA A 170 -15.10 8.30 19.78
N HIS A 171 -14.54 9.52 19.87
CA HIS A 171 -14.75 10.59 18.87
C HIS A 171 -14.32 10.21 17.45
N ILE A 172 -13.24 9.44 17.29
CA ILE A 172 -12.77 8.97 15.98
C ILE A 172 -13.82 8.06 15.33
N LEU A 173 -14.40 7.14 16.10
CA LEU A 173 -15.46 6.26 15.62
C LEU A 173 -16.71 7.06 15.20
N LEU A 174 -17.11 8.03 16.02
CA LEU A 174 -18.25 8.92 15.72
C LEU A 174 -18.04 9.68 14.41
N ASP A 175 -16.84 10.25 14.21
CA ASP A 175 -16.49 10.97 12.98
C ASP A 175 -16.52 10.03 11.75
N THR A 176 -15.96 8.83 11.86
CA THR A 176 -16.00 7.81 10.79
C THR A 176 -17.43 7.37 10.46
N LEU A 177 -18.28 7.18 11.49
CA LEU A 177 -19.69 6.85 11.30
C LEU A 177 -20.46 7.99 10.60
N MET A 178 -20.15 9.24 10.91
CA MET A 178 -20.73 10.40 10.23
C MET A 178 -20.30 10.47 8.76
N GLN A 179 -19.02 10.20 8.45
CA GLN A 179 -18.52 10.13 7.08
C GLN A 179 -19.20 9.00 6.30
N LEU A 180 -19.33 7.81 6.90
CA LEU A 180 -20.09 6.69 6.34
C LEU A 180 -21.52 7.07 5.98
N LEU A 181 -22.24 7.72 6.89
CA LEU A 181 -23.60 8.19 6.66
C LEU A 181 -23.70 9.19 5.51
N GLY A 182 -22.71 10.08 5.37
CA GLY A 182 -22.62 11.06 4.28
C GLY A 182 -22.32 10.45 2.91
N LEU A 183 -21.55 9.36 2.87
CA LEU A 183 -21.13 8.68 1.63
C LEU A 183 -22.14 7.63 1.14
N MET A 184 -23.13 7.25 1.96
CA MET A 184 -24.18 6.31 1.57
C MET A 184 -25.12 6.89 0.47
N LYS A 185 -24.70 6.78 -0.80
CA LYS A 185 -25.59 6.92 -1.97
C LYS A 185 -26.77 5.93 -1.84
N PRO A 186 -28.01 6.30 -2.24
CA PRO A 186 -29.14 5.37 -2.22
C PRO A 186 -28.87 4.19 -3.17
N GLY A 187 -28.57 3.02 -2.62
CA GLY A 187 -28.38 1.78 -3.40
C GLY A 187 -27.21 0.92 -2.94
N VAL A 188 -26.07 1.51 -2.55
CA VAL A 188 -24.83 0.75 -2.27
C VAL A 188 -24.87 0.04 -0.90
N PHE A 189 -25.71 0.53 0.02
CA PHE A 189 -25.88 -0.04 1.35
C PHE A 189 -27.35 -0.09 1.76
N ALA A 190 -28.24 -0.55 0.88
CA ALA A 190 -29.66 -0.66 1.21
C ALA A 190 -29.88 -1.47 2.50
N LYS A 191 -29.10 -2.52 2.76
CA LYS A 191 -29.18 -3.31 4.01
C LYS A 191 -28.69 -2.54 5.25
N LEU A 192 -27.53 -1.88 5.23
CA LEU A 192 -27.04 -1.11 6.40
C LEU A 192 -27.89 0.15 6.64
N LYS A 193 -28.32 0.84 5.58
CA LYS A 193 -29.22 2.00 5.67
C LYS A 193 -30.61 1.60 6.15
N VAL A 194 -31.16 0.47 5.69
CA VAL A 194 -32.40 -0.10 6.25
C VAL A 194 -32.16 -0.52 7.70
N TRP A 195 -31.05 -1.18 8.02
CA TRP A 195 -30.77 -1.68 9.37
C TRP A 195 -30.58 -0.56 10.41
N VAL A 196 -29.84 0.50 10.07
CA VAL A 196 -29.72 1.77 10.82
C VAL A 196 -31.05 2.56 10.90
N ASN A 197 -32.05 2.22 10.07
CA ASN A 197 -33.35 2.89 10.07
C ASN A 197 -34.51 2.04 10.61
N THR A 198 -34.41 0.70 10.68
CA THR A 198 -35.53 -0.20 11.02
C THR A 198 -35.42 -0.88 12.38
N HIS A 199 -34.25 -0.86 13.04
CA HIS A 199 -34.15 -1.38 14.42
C HIS A 199 -34.50 -0.27 15.41
N THR A 200 -35.45 -0.55 16.31
CA THR A 200 -36.03 0.37 17.31
C THR A 200 -35.02 1.05 18.26
N HIS A 201 -33.75 0.63 18.26
CA HIS A 201 -32.65 1.23 19.02
C HIS A 201 -31.84 2.30 18.26
N THR A 202 -32.22 2.61 17.02
CA THR A 202 -31.51 3.56 16.15
C THR A 202 -31.84 5.03 16.41
N HIS A 203 -32.95 5.32 17.11
CA HIS A 203 -33.19 6.68 17.62
C HIS A 203 -32.06 7.15 18.53
N THR A 204 -31.43 6.23 19.26
CA THR A 204 -30.40 6.56 20.24
C THR A 204 -29.03 6.79 19.62
N LEU A 205 -28.63 6.00 18.61
CA LEU A 205 -27.43 6.30 17.82
C LEU A 205 -27.58 7.59 17.00
N LYS A 206 -28.73 7.81 16.36
CA LYS A 206 -28.99 9.06 15.65
C LYS A 206 -28.98 10.26 16.59
N HIS A 207 -29.51 10.12 17.81
CA HIS A 207 -29.47 11.17 18.82
C HIS A 207 -28.03 11.43 19.30
N THR A 208 -27.23 10.41 19.59
CA THR A 208 -25.81 10.58 19.94
C THR A 208 -25.00 11.21 18.82
N LEU A 209 -25.22 10.79 17.56
CA LEU A 209 -24.58 11.39 16.38
C LEU A 209 -25.05 12.82 16.15
N SER A 210 -26.32 13.13 16.41
CA SER A 210 -26.87 14.49 16.31
C SER A 210 -26.34 15.40 17.40
N ILE A 211 -26.13 14.90 18.62
CA ILE A 211 -25.48 15.63 19.72
C ILE A 211 -24.02 15.91 19.36
N HIS A 212 -23.25 14.89 18.96
CA HIS A 212 -21.86 15.04 18.56
C HIS A 212 -21.70 16.03 17.39
N SER A 213 -22.59 15.98 16.40
CA SER A 213 -22.63 16.95 15.30
C SER A 213 -22.94 18.38 15.77
N ALA A 214 -23.81 18.54 16.79
CA ALA A 214 -24.17 19.84 17.34
C ALA A 214 -23.05 20.42 18.23
N GLU A 215 -22.37 19.59 19.02
CA GLU A 215 -21.20 19.96 19.82
C GLU A 215 -20.03 20.40 18.93
N LYS A 216 -19.78 19.70 17.82
CA LYS A 216 -18.77 20.09 16.82
C LYS A 216 -19.08 21.46 16.19
N PHE A 217 -20.36 21.73 15.94
CA PHE A 217 -20.82 23.03 15.43
C PHE A 217 -20.67 24.16 16.46
N GLN A 218 -20.91 23.88 17.75
CA GLN A 218 -20.69 24.87 18.82
C GLN A 218 -19.21 25.17 19.07
N LEU A 219 -18.34 24.16 18.97
CA LEU A 219 -16.87 24.32 19.09
C LEU A 219 -16.24 25.07 17.90
N GLN A 220 -16.97 25.23 16.79
CA GLN A 220 -16.55 26.03 15.62
C GLN A 220 -17.07 27.46 15.63
N ILE A 221 -17.89 27.86 16.61
CA ILE A 221 -18.25 29.27 16.81
C ILE A 221 -17.11 29.91 17.62
N PRO A 222 -16.32 30.83 17.06
CA PRO A 222 -15.31 31.55 17.84
C PRO A 222 -16.05 32.31 18.95
N ASN A 223 -15.60 32.15 20.20
CA ASN A 223 -16.04 32.95 21.33
C ASN A 223 -15.79 34.43 21.01
N THR A 224 -16.82 35.12 20.54
CA THR A 224 -16.92 36.59 20.57
C THR A 224 -17.33 37.06 21.95
#